data_AF-A0A7K2IX82-F1
#
_entry.id   AF-A0A7K2IX82-F1
#
_cell.length_a   1.000
_cell.length_b   1.000
_cell.length_c   1.000
_cell.angle_alpha   90.00
_cell.angle_beta   90.00
_cell.angle_gamma   90.00
#
_symmetry.space_group_name_H-M   'P 1'
#
loop_
_entity.id
_entity.type
_entity.pdbx_description
1 polymer ?
#
loop_
_entity_poly.entity_id
_entity_poly.type
_entity_poly.pdbx_seq_one_letter_code
_entity_poly.pdbx_strand_id
1 'polypeptide(L)'
;MSTNESPEQTHVVVLHSARPLEVDPSDTYPEHRITVLTDGPPVEVAKDLERPDTVSMPRSEWHDQLVRWARGGPIEVVTFDEDCALICTELRATLGLDEGAPT
;
A
#
# COMPACT_ATOMS: atom_id res chain seq x y z
N MET A 1 8.40 28.00 -19.15
CA MET A 1 7.18 27.56 -18.43
C MET A 1 6.91 26.14 -18.91
N SER A 2 7.67 25.17 -18.38
CA SER A 2 7.46 23.76 -18.71
C SER A 2 6.33 23.26 -17.84
N THR A 3 5.24 22.82 -18.47
CA THR A 3 4.12 22.15 -17.80
C THR A 3 4.68 20.95 -17.06
N ASN A 4 4.80 21.04 -15.74
CA ASN A 4 5.16 19.93 -14.89
C ASN A 4 3.92 19.03 -14.82
N GLU A 5 3.67 18.29 -15.88
CA GLU A 5 2.77 17.14 -15.85
C GLU A 5 3.44 16.18 -14.88
N SER A 6 3.06 16.27 -13.59
CA SER A 6 3.45 15.28 -12.61
C SER A 6 2.95 13.95 -13.17
N PRO A 7 3.84 13.00 -13.52
CA PRO A 7 3.40 11.69 -13.99
C PRO A 7 2.40 11.19 -12.98
N GLU A 8 1.31 10.59 -13.45
CA GLU A 8 0.21 10.07 -12.65
C GLU A 8 0.78 9.30 -11.45
N GLN A 9 0.90 9.94 -10.28
CA GLN A 9 1.67 9.37 -9.18
C GLN A 9 0.90 8.14 -8.68
N THR A 10 1.44 6.95 -8.96
CA THR A 10 0.86 5.70 -8.47
C THR A 10 0.77 5.75 -6.96
N HIS A 11 -0.40 5.41 -6.44
CA HIS A 11 -0.64 5.31 -5.01
C HIS A 11 -0.25 3.91 -4.55
N VAL A 12 0.91 3.81 -3.90
CA VAL A 12 1.43 2.57 -3.33
C VAL A 12 0.78 2.32 -1.97
N VAL A 13 0.07 1.21 -1.85
CA VAL A 13 -0.59 0.77 -0.63
C VAL A 13 0.20 -0.38 -0.05
N VAL A 14 0.78 -0.17 1.14
CA VAL A 14 1.57 -1.16 1.86
C VAL A 14 0.68 -1.86 2.86
N LEU A 15 0.38 -3.14 2.65
CA LEU A 15 -0.37 -3.95 3.61
C LEU A 15 0.55 -4.41 4.73
N HIS A 16 0.10 -4.22 5.97
CA HIS A 16 0.92 -4.46 7.14
C HIS A 16 0.11 -4.89 8.37
N SER A 17 0.61 -5.85 9.15
CA SER A 17 -0.10 -6.42 10.29
C SER A 17 0.76 -6.50 11.56
N ALA A 18 0.28 -5.85 12.64
CA ALA A 18 0.66 -6.06 14.05
C ALA A 18 2.15 -5.97 14.47
N ARG A 19 3.12 -6.07 13.58
CA ARG A 19 4.55 -5.89 13.84
C ARG A 19 4.96 -4.45 13.50
N PRO A 20 6.12 -3.94 13.94
CA PRO A 20 6.67 -2.71 13.38
C PRO A 20 7.19 -2.96 11.96
N LEU A 21 7.10 -1.95 11.09
CA LEU A 21 7.78 -1.99 9.80
C LEU A 21 9.30 -2.00 10.02
N GLU A 22 9.99 -2.97 9.42
CA GLU A 22 11.46 -3.04 9.48
C GLU A 22 12.12 -2.17 8.39
N VAL A 23 11.37 -1.81 7.35
CA VAL A 23 11.84 -1.05 6.19
C VAL A 23 10.91 0.13 5.95
N ASP A 24 11.48 1.32 5.72
CA ASP A 24 10.70 2.47 5.31
C ASP A 24 10.25 2.32 3.86
N PRO A 25 8.94 2.27 3.58
CA PRO A 25 8.47 2.13 2.20
C PRO A 25 8.82 3.34 1.32
N SER A 26 9.08 4.51 1.91
CA SER A 26 9.48 5.73 1.19
C SER A 26 10.89 5.63 0.63
N ASP A 27 11.76 4.78 1.20
CA ASP A 27 13.08 4.49 0.63
C ASP A 27 12.95 3.68 -0.67
N THR A 28 11.94 2.80 -0.74
CA THR A 28 11.66 1.97 -1.92
C THR A 28 10.88 2.73 -3.00
N TYR A 29 9.97 3.62 -2.60
CA TYR A 29 9.08 4.34 -3.50
C TYR A 29 9.14 5.87 -3.31
N PRO A 30 10.31 6.52 -3.48
CA PRO A 30 10.51 7.93 -3.10
C PRO A 30 9.69 8.94 -3.90
N GLU A 31 9.20 8.58 -5.09
CA GLU A 31 8.44 9.46 -5.98
C GLU A 31 6.92 9.20 -5.96
N HIS A 32 6.47 8.23 -5.16
CA HIS A 32 5.09 7.78 -5.12
C HIS A 32 4.36 8.23 -3.86
N ARG A 33 3.04 8.30 -3.94
CA ARG A 33 2.21 8.47 -2.75
C ARG A 33 2.13 7.13 -2.05
N ILE A 34 2.57 7.05 -0.79
CA ILE A 34 2.56 5.82 -0.01
C ILE A 34 1.51 5.93 1.10
N THR A 35 0.67 4.90 1.24
CA THR A 35 -0.21 4.74 2.38
C THR A 35 -0.05 3.34 2.96
N VAL A 36 0.16 3.24 4.28
CA VAL A 36 0.18 1.95 4.97
C VAL A 36 -1.24 1.61 5.40
N LEU A 37 -1.72 0.44 4.98
CA LEU A 37 -3.01 -0.10 5.37
C LEU A 37 -2.78 -1.19 6.41
N THR A 38 -3.33 -1.01 7.61
CA THR A 38 -3.10 -1.94 8.72
C THR A 38 -4.39 -2.30 9.45
N ASP A 39 -4.42 -3.48 10.06
CA ASP A 39 -5.48 -3.95 10.95
C ASP A 39 -5.12 -3.74 12.43
N GLY A 40 -3.91 -3.23 12.69
CA GLY A 40 -3.41 -2.88 14.02
C GLY A 40 -3.45 -1.38 14.31
N PRO A 41 -3.01 -0.99 15.52
CA PRO A 41 -2.91 0.42 15.89
C PRO A 41 -1.81 1.14 15.06
N PRO A 42 -2.09 2.30 14.45
CA PRO A 42 -1.13 3.03 13.60
C PRO A 42 0.21 3.36 14.28
N VAL A 43 0.21 3.51 15.61
CA VAL A 43 1.40 3.86 16.38
C VAL A 43 2.45 2.75 16.37
N GLU A 44 2.05 1.49 16.23
CA GLU A 44 2.97 0.35 16.19
C GLU A 44 3.66 0.22 14.83
N VAL A 45 3.03 0.75 13.77
CA VAL A 45 3.56 0.74 12.39
C VAL A 45 4.79 1.65 12.26
N ALA A 46 4.73 2.83 12.88
CA ALA A 46 5.71 3.92 12.69
C ALA A 46 6.66 4.12 13.88
N LYS A 47 6.86 3.09 14.71
CA LYS A 47 7.58 3.22 15.98
C LYS A 47 9.01 3.77 15.82
N ASP A 48 9.64 3.51 14.67
CA ASP A 48 11.03 3.89 14.36
C ASP A 48 11.18 4.60 13.01
N LEU A 49 10.08 5.03 12.37
CA LEU A 49 10.06 5.59 11.01
C LEU A 49 9.42 6.99 10.96
N GLU A 50 9.76 7.77 9.94
CA GLU A 50 9.08 9.03 9.64
C GLU A 50 7.62 8.67 9.29
N ARG A 51 6.65 9.15 10.07
CA ARG A 51 5.28 8.58 10.09
C ARG A 51 4.69 8.49 8.68
N PRO A 52 4.57 7.29 8.09
CA PRO A 52 3.91 7.15 6.81
C PRO A 52 2.41 7.43 6.99
N ASP A 53 1.75 7.88 5.92
CA ASP A 53 0.30 8.05 5.92
C ASP A 53 -0.33 6.68 6.20
N THR A 54 -0.88 6.51 7.41
CA THR A 54 -1.30 5.19 7.89
C THR A 54 -2.80 5.17 8.11
N VAL A 55 -3.47 4.19 7.52
CA VAL A 55 -4.90 3.96 7.66
C VAL A 55 -5.12 2.64 8.38
N SER A 56 -5.73 2.70 9.56
CA SER A 56 -6.09 1.52 10.35
C SER A 56 -7.55 1.18 10.14
N MET A 57 -7.82 -0.05 9.71
CA MET A 57 -9.16 -0.60 9.49
C MET A 57 -9.12 -2.14 9.47
N PRO A 58 -10.23 -2.82 9.80
CA PRO A 58 -10.26 -4.29 9.77
C PRO A 58 -9.98 -4.82 8.36
N ARG A 59 -9.31 -5.99 8.27
CA ARG A 59 -8.95 -6.62 6.99
C ARG A 59 -10.13 -6.82 6.04
N SER A 60 -11.32 -7.03 6.57
CA SER A 60 -12.56 -7.17 5.78
C SER A 60 -12.91 -5.93 4.97
N GLU A 61 -12.44 -4.74 5.38
CA GLU A 61 -12.72 -3.47 4.70
C GLU A 61 -11.61 -3.07 3.72
N TRP A 62 -10.47 -3.78 3.72
CA TRP A 62 -9.32 -3.43 2.89
C TRP A 62 -9.67 -3.44 1.41
N HIS A 63 -10.42 -4.45 0.96
CA HIS A 63 -10.84 -4.55 -0.43
C HIS A 63 -11.66 -3.33 -0.88
N ASP A 64 -12.70 -2.95 -0.13
CA ASP A 64 -13.53 -1.78 -0.43
C ASP A 64 -12.71 -0.49 -0.47
N GLN A 65 -11.76 -0.35 0.45
CA GLN A 65 -10.87 0.80 0.50
C GLN A 65 -9.94 0.86 -0.71
N LEU A 66 -9.34 -0.27 -1.09
CA LEU A 66 -8.48 -0.36 -2.29
C LEU A 66 -9.27 -0.07 -3.57
N VAL A 67 -10.50 -0.60 -3.71
CA VAL A 67 -11.40 -0.29 -4.83
C VAL A 67 -11.70 1.21 -4.88
N ARG A 68 -11.90 1.86 -3.73
CA ARG A 68 -12.14 3.30 -3.67
C ARG A 68 -10.92 4.10 -4.15
N TRP A 69 -9.71 3.70 -3.77
CA TRP A 69 -8.49 4.36 -4.23
C TRP A 69 -8.21 4.11 -5.71
N ALA A 70 -8.42 2.89 -6.20
CA ALA A 70 -8.29 2.54 -7.63
C ALA A 70 -9.20 3.39 -8.55
N ARG A 71 -10.35 3.85 -8.05
CA ARG A 71 -11.23 4.78 -8.78
C ARG A 71 -10.67 6.20 -8.86
N GLY A 72 -9.77 6.57 -7.94
CA GLY A 72 -9.13 7.89 -7.89
C GLY A 72 -7.86 7.99 -8.72
N GLY A 73 -7.29 6.86 -9.16
CA GLY A 73 -6.05 6.80 -9.93
C GLY A 73 -5.38 5.43 -9.88
N PRO A 74 -4.20 5.28 -10.52
CA PRO A 74 -3.43 4.04 -10.46
C PRO A 74 -3.02 3.73 -9.03
N ILE A 75 -3.19 2.47 -8.62
CA ILE A 75 -2.77 1.97 -7.32
C ILE A 75 -1.84 0.76 -7.50
N GLU A 76 -0.90 0.61 -6.59
CA GLU A 76 -0.07 -0.59 -6.46
C GLU A 76 -0.26 -1.13 -5.04
N VAL A 77 -0.44 -2.44 -4.90
CA VAL A 77 -0.62 -3.06 -3.59
C VAL A 77 0.56 -3.97 -3.33
N VAL A 78 1.30 -3.67 -2.26
CA VAL A 78 2.51 -4.38 -1.87
C VAL A 78 2.45 -4.74 -0.40
N THR A 79 3.29 -5.68 0.01
CA THR A 79 3.47 -5.98 1.42
C THR A 79 4.91 -6.41 1.67
N PHE A 80 5.44 -5.99 2.81
CA PHE A 80 6.73 -6.43 3.34
C PHE A 80 6.54 -7.39 4.53
N ASP A 81 5.29 -7.73 4.83
CA ASP A 81 4.90 -8.56 5.96
C ASP A 81 4.46 -9.94 5.44
N GLU A 82 5.18 -10.98 5.86
CA GLU A 82 4.88 -12.37 5.49
C GLU A 82 3.47 -12.80 5.93
N ASP A 83 2.97 -12.28 7.06
CA ASP A 83 1.62 -12.54 7.55
C ASP A 83 0.55 -11.88 6.63
N CYS A 84 0.94 -10.91 5.81
CA CYS A 84 0.09 -10.22 4.83
C CYS A 84 0.31 -10.69 3.38
N ALA A 85 1.28 -11.57 3.10
CA ALA A 85 1.61 -12.00 1.74
C ALA A 85 0.42 -12.64 1.01
N LEU A 86 -0.30 -13.55 1.68
CA LEU A 86 -1.44 -14.26 1.09
C LEU A 86 -2.59 -13.29 0.75
N ILE A 87 -2.98 -12.46 1.72
CA ILE A 87 -4.07 -11.48 1.52
C ILE A 87 -3.68 -10.41 0.49
N CYS A 88 -2.40 -10.05 0.39
CA CYS A 88 -1.90 -9.16 -0.66
C CYS A 88 -2.13 -9.75 -2.05
N THR A 89 -1.74 -11.01 -2.27
CA THR A 89 -1.98 -11.71 -3.54
C THR A 89 -3.47 -11.79 -3.86
N GLU A 90 -4.30 -12.15 -2.88
CA GLU A 90 -5.76 -12.22 -3.07
C GLU A 90 -6.34 -10.85 -3.47
N LEU A 91 -5.96 -9.78 -2.76
CA LEU A 91 -6.43 -8.43 -3.04
C LEU A 91 -5.97 -7.95 -4.43
N ARG A 92 -4.70 -8.18 -4.79
CA ARG A 92 -4.20 -7.86 -6.14
C ARG A 92 -4.98 -8.59 -7.22
N ALA A 93 -5.23 -9.89 -7.05
CA ALA A 93 -6.01 -10.68 -7.99
C ALA A 93 -7.45 -10.15 -8.14
N THR A 94 -8.12 -9.81 -7.03
CA THR A 94 -9.48 -9.25 -7.08
C THR A 94 -9.54 -7.88 -7.76
N LEU A 95 -8.48 -7.08 -7.66
CA LEU A 95 -8.37 -5.75 -8.27
C LEU A 95 -7.85 -5.81 -9.71
N GLY A 96 -7.43 -6.98 -10.21
CA GLY A 96 -6.78 -7.10 -11.50
C GLY A 96 -5.38 -6.48 -11.57
N LEU A 97 -4.70 -6.37 -10.42
CA LEU A 97 -3.33 -5.86 -10.26
C LEU A 97 -2.26 -6.96 -10.27
N ASP A 98 -2.67 -8.18 -10.65
CA ASP A 98 -1.75 -9.27 -10.91
C ASP A 98 -0.98 -8.90 -12.19
N GLU A 99 0.22 -8.34 -12.02
CA GLU A 99 1.14 -8.21 -13.12
C GLU A 99 1.43 -9.63 -13.59
N GLY A 100 1.00 -9.93 -14.82
CA GLY A 100 0.98 -11.27 -15.37
C GLY A 100 2.20 -12.07 -14.94
N ALA A 101 1.94 -13.18 -14.24
CA ALA A 101 2.89 -14.27 -14.19
C ALA A 101 3.40 -14.51 -15.63
N PRO A 102 4.72 -14.53 -15.87
CA PRO A 102 5.24 -14.87 -17.19
C PRO A 102 4.72 -16.26 -17.55
N THR A 103 3.96 -16.32 -18.65
CA THR A 103 3.49 -17.59 -19.24
C THR A 103 4.65 -18.31 -19.91
#